data_AF-A0A0C2BL03-F1
#
_entry.id   AF-A0A0C2BL03-F1
#
_cell.length_a   1.000
_cell.length_b   1.000
_cell.length_c   1.000
_cell.angle_alpha   90.00
_cell.angle_beta   90.00
_cell.angle_gamma   90.00
#
_symmetry.space_group_name_H-M   'P 1'
#
loop_
_entity.id
_entity.type
_entity.pdbx_description
1 polymer ?
#
loop_
_entity_poly.entity_id
_entity_poly.type
_entity_poly.pdbx_seq_one_letter_code
_entity_poly.pdbx_strand_id
1 'polypeptide(L)'
;MIVSDLAIGIDDSFLMLAAWHETPRHLPVVDRIGASMKHAAVSISITTLTDALAFLIGAIAPLPAVSAVKYFCFYSCAAIIFIFLYCLSMFVACLALQGRLEARSHNSLLMSPVKDLARPGGHRKRLQKYQFDNVQKFSRTP
;
A
#
# COMPACT_ATOMS: atom_id res chain seq x y z
N MET A 1 7.12 -14.66 -21.86
CA MET A 1 6.88 -13.22 -22.09
C MET A 1 5.73 -12.68 -21.25
N ILE A 2 4.57 -13.35 -21.14
CA ILE A 2 3.45 -12.88 -20.29
C ILE A 2 3.75 -12.97 -18.78
N VAL A 3 4.49 -14.01 -18.34
CA VAL A 3 4.81 -14.21 -16.91
C VAL A 3 5.76 -13.13 -16.36
N SER A 4 6.69 -12.65 -17.19
CA SER A 4 7.64 -11.60 -16.81
C SER A 4 6.95 -10.24 -16.59
N ASP A 5 5.95 -9.92 -17.40
CA ASP A 5 5.21 -8.65 -17.30
C ASP A 5 4.25 -8.64 -16.08
N LEU A 6 3.62 -9.79 -15.80
CA LEU A 6 2.81 -9.97 -14.59
C LEU A 6 3.66 -9.91 -13.31
N ALA A 7 4.86 -10.50 -13.35
CA ALA A 7 5.78 -10.46 -12.21
C ALA A 7 6.21 -9.03 -11.87
N ILE A 8 6.50 -8.21 -12.88
CA ILE A 8 6.88 -6.79 -12.71
C ILE A 8 5.73 -6.00 -12.09
N GLY A 9 4.51 -6.09 -12.63
CA GLY A 9 3.37 -5.33 -12.08
C GLY A 9 2.95 -5.76 -10.67
N ILE A 10 3.12 -7.04 -10.33
CA ILE A 10 2.87 -7.56 -8.98
C ILE A 10 3.97 -7.09 -8.01
N ASP A 11 5.24 -7.08 -8.42
CA ASP A 11 6.36 -6.59 -7.60
C ASP A 11 6.17 -5.12 -7.20
N ASP A 12 5.81 -4.27 -8.16
CA ASP A 12 5.49 -2.85 -7.92
C ASP A 12 4.35 -2.69 -6.89
N SER A 13 3.30 -3.51 -7.02
CA SER A 13 2.16 -3.49 -6.08
C SER A 13 2.57 -3.92 -4.67
N PHE A 14 3.39 -4.97 -4.54
CA PHE A 14 3.91 -5.41 -3.24
C PHE A 14 4.86 -4.40 -2.62
N LEU A 15 5.70 -3.73 -3.42
CA LEU A 15 6.58 -2.67 -2.96
C LEU A 15 5.77 -1.50 -2.40
N MET A 16 4.71 -1.08 -3.08
CA MET A 16 3.83 -0.02 -2.58
C MET A 16 3.09 -0.45 -1.30
N LEU A 17 2.64 -1.71 -1.19
CA LEU A 17 2.06 -2.26 0.05
C LEU A 17 3.06 -2.30 1.21
N ALA A 18 4.30 -2.68 0.94
CA ALA A 18 5.37 -2.71 1.94
C ALA A 18 5.66 -1.30 2.47
N ALA A 19 5.77 -0.31 1.57
CA ALA A 19 5.94 1.09 1.95
C ALA A 19 4.75 1.66 2.74
N TRP A 20 3.53 1.18 2.45
CA TRP A 20 2.36 1.49 3.27
C TRP A 20 2.47 0.91 4.68
N HIS A 21 2.90 -0.35 4.81
CA HIS A 21 3.04 -1.03 6.10
C HIS A 21 4.08 -0.35 7.02
N GLU A 22 5.16 0.18 6.44
CA GLU A 22 6.21 0.93 7.17
C GLU A 22 5.75 2.30 7.68
N THR A 23 4.69 2.90 7.12
CA THR A 23 4.20 4.19 7.64
C THR A 23 3.44 4.04 8.95
N PRO A 24 3.68 4.93 9.93
CA PRO A 24 3.20 4.72 11.27
C PRO A 24 1.69 4.99 11.39
N ARG A 25 0.96 4.04 12.02
CA ARG A 25 -0.51 3.97 12.05
C ARG A 25 -1.24 5.10 12.80
N HIS A 26 -0.51 6.02 13.44
CA HIS A 26 -1.08 7.08 14.26
C HIS A 26 -1.50 8.34 13.47
N LEU A 27 -1.12 8.43 12.20
CA LEU A 27 -1.46 9.53 11.30
C LEU A 27 -2.74 9.25 10.50
N PRO A 28 -3.48 10.30 10.08
CA PRO A 28 -4.66 10.14 9.23
C PRO A 28 -4.30 9.42 7.93
N VAL A 29 -5.20 8.56 7.46
CA VAL A 29 -5.01 7.67 6.30
C VAL A 29 -4.46 8.42 5.08
N VAL A 30 -5.01 9.60 4.78
CA VAL A 30 -4.64 10.38 3.59
C VAL A 30 -3.17 10.81 3.63
N ASP A 31 -2.70 11.30 4.79
CA ASP A 31 -1.32 11.75 4.95
C ASP A 31 -0.34 10.58 4.91
N ARG A 32 -0.74 9.42 5.45
CA ARG A 32 0.04 8.18 5.31
C ARG A 32 0.14 7.76 3.86
N ILE A 33 -0.95 7.81 3.09
CA ILE A 33 -0.97 7.36 1.69
C ILE A 33 -0.03 8.25 0.89
N GLY A 34 -0.13 9.57 1.09
CA GLY A 34 0.74 10.54 0.45
C GLY A 34 2.22 10.32 0.78
N ALA A 35 2.56 10.07 2.04
CA ALA A 35 3.94 9.82 2.46
C ALA A 35 4.50 8.50 1.90
N SER A 36 3.75 7.39 2.01
CA SER A 36 4.16 6.09 1.46
C SER A 36 4.33 6.15 -0.05
N MET A 37 3.34 6.72 -0.75
CA MET A 37 3.37 6.83 -2.19
C MET A 37 4.49 7.74 -2.67
N LYS A 38 4.76 8.86 -2.01
CA LYS A 38 5.83 9.77 -2.44
C LYS A 38 7.18 9.06 -2.53
N HIS A 39 7.48 8.14 -1.62
CA HIS A 39 8.74 7.39 -1.66
C HIS A 39 8.66 6.17 -2.58
N ALA A 40 7.64 5.34 -2.45
CA ALA A 40 7.52 4.10 -3.23
C ALA A 40 7.21 4.36 -4.71
N ALA A 41 6.25 5.24 -5.01
CA ALA A 41 5.87 5.55 -6.38
C ALA A 41 7.01 6.22 -7.14
N VAL A 42 7.83 7.07 -6.49
CA VAL A 42 9.00 7.69 -7.13
C VAL A 42 10.05 6.63 -7.52
N SER A 43 10.31 5.65 -6.65
CA SER A 43 11.22 4.54 -6.98
C SER A 43 10.75 3.75 -8.19
N ILE A 44 9.47 3.37 -8.21
CA ILE A 44 8.85 2.62 -9.32
C ILE A 44 8.86 3.44 -10.62
N SER A 45 8.61 4.75 -10.51
CA SER A 45 8.67 5.68 -11.66
C SER A 45 10.06 5.68 -12.30
N ILE A 46 11.11 5.69 -11.48
CA ILE A 46 12.50 5.70 -11.97
C ILE A 46 12.81 4.39 -12.69
N THR A 47 12.40 3.24 -12.15
CA THR A 47 12.57 1.93 -12.80
C THR A 47 11.84 1.90 -14.14
N THR A 48 10.55 2.26 -14.14
CA THR A 48 9.69 2.29 -15.33
C THR A 48 10.24 3.22 -16.42
N LEU A 49 10.72 4.40 -16.03
CA LEU A 49 11.33 5.37 -16.94
C LEU A 49 12.64 4.83 -17.51
N THR A 50 13.45 4.16 -16.69
CA THR A 50 14.70 3.55 -17.13
C THR A 50 14.44 2.45 -18.15
N ASP A 51 13.42 1.61 -17.94
CA ASP A 51 13.01 0.58 -18.89
C ASP A 51 12.49 1.18 -20.20
N ALA A 52 11.67 2.24 -20.12
CA ALA A 52 11.21 2.97 -21.30
C ALA A 52 12.38 3.60 -22.09
N LEU A 53 13.37 4.16 -21.40
CA LEU A 53 14.59 4.71 -22.01
C LEU A 53 15.46 3.61 -22.62
N ALA A 54 15.57 2.45 -21.98
CA ALA A 54 16.31 1.30 -22.52
C ALA A 54 15.69 0.81 -23.84
N PHE A 55 14.36 0.72 -23.90
CA PHE A 55 13.67 0.42 -25.16
C PHE A 55 13.88 1.50 -26.21
N LEU A 56 13.81 2.78 -25.81
CA LEU A 56 14.00 3.91 -26.73
C LEU A 56 15.42 3.96 -27.31
N ILE A 57 16.45 3.74 -26.47
CA ILE A 57 17.85 3.68 -26.90
C ILE A 57 18.06 2.44 -27.79
N GLY A 58 17.45 1.31 -27.45
CA GLY A 58 17.46 0.10 -28.29
C GLY A 58 16.84 0.32 -29.68
N ALA A 59 15.85 1.21 -29.78
CA ALA A 59 15.24 1.60 -31.05
C ALA A 59 16.05 2.62 -31.86
N ILE A 60 17.05 3.28 -31.28
CA ILE A 60 17.95 4.23 -31.96
C ILE A 60 19.24 3.53 -32.43
N ALA A 61 19.56 2.36 -31.87
CA ALA A 61 20.72 1.57 -32.27
C ALA A 61 20.70 1.26 -33.80
N PRO A 62 21.83 1.39 -34.51
CA PRO A 62 21.91 1.34 -35.97
C PRO A 62 21.87 -0.10 -36.50
N LEU A 63 20.87 -0.87 -36.13
CA LEU A 63 20.62 -2.23 -36.59
C LEU A 63 19.58 -2.20 -37.73
N PRO A 64 19.69 -3.02 -38.79
CA PRO A 64 18.81 -2.97 -39.98
C PRO A 64 17.29 -3.08 -39.72
N ALA A 65 16.88 -3.41 -38.49
CA ALA A 65 15.48 -3.48 -38.05
C ALA A 65 14.85 -2.13 -37.64
N VAL A 66 15.60 -1.01 -37.62
CA VAL A 66 15.13 0.28 -37.05
C VAL A 66 13.77 0.76 -37.59
N SER A 67 13.49 0.61 -38.88
CA SER A 67 12.26 1.14 -39.48
C SER A 67 10.98 0.48 -38.97
N ALA A 68 11.02 -0.81 -38.62
CA ALA A 68 9.89 -1.54 -38.06
C ALA A 68 9.80 -1.35 -36.52
N VAL A 69 10.95 -1.26 -35.86
CA VAL A 69 11.04 -1.20 -34.38
C VAL A 69 10.61 0.16 -33.84
N LYS A 70 10.70 1.25 -34.62
CA LYS A 70 10.27 2.59 -34.17
C LYS A 70 8.80 2.66 -33.78
N TYR A 71 7.90 2.08 -34.58
CA TYR A 71 6.46 2.06 -34.27
C TYR A 71 6.17 1.15 -33.06
N PHE A 72 6.85 0.01 -32.99
CA PHE A 72 6.75 -0.91 -31.85
C PHE A 72 7.23 -0.26 -30.55
N CYS A 73 8.38 0.41 -30.58
CA CYS A 73 8.96 1.07 -29.41
C CYS A 73 8.10 2.24 -28.90
N PHE A 74 7.49 3.02 -29.80
CA PHE A 74 6.57 4.08 -29.40
C PHE A 74 5.32 3.51 -28.71
N TYR A 75 4.74 2.44 -29.28
CA TYR A 75 3.61 1.75 -28.66
C TYR A 75 3.97 1.13 -27.30
N SER A 76 5.15 0.50 -27.20
CA SER A 76 5.65 -0.06 -25.93
C SER A 76 5.89 1.01 -24.88
N CYS A 77 6.48 2.16 -25.25
CA CYS A 77 6.67 3.29 -24.34
C CYS A 77 5.31 3.82 -23.84
N ALA A 78 4.33 3.98 -24.73
CA ALA A 78 2.98 4.38 -24.36
C ALA A 78 2.29 3.34 -23.45
N ALA A 79 2.46 2.04 -23.73
CA ALA A 79 1.92 0.96 -22.92
C ALA A 79 2.54 0.94 -21.50
N ILE A 80 3.85 1.14 -21.39
CA ILE A 80 4.58 1.24 -20.11
C ILE A 80 4.09 2.44 -19.29
N ILE A 81 3.86 3.59 -19.92
CA ILE A 81 3.30 4.76 -19.22
C ILE A 81 1.86 4.50 -18.77
N PHE A 82 1.05 3.87 -19.63
CA PHE A 82 -0.35 3.58 -19.32
C PHE A 82 -0.48 2.57 -18.18
N ILE A 83 0.29 1.47 -18.20
CA ILE A 83 0.28 0.46 -17.14
C ILE A 83 0.71 1.07 -15.80
N PHE A 84 1.72 1.96 -15.82
CA PHE A 84 2.19 2.68 -14.64
C PHE A 84 1.09 3.55 -14.01
N LEU A 85 0.38 4.36 -14.80
CA LEU A 85 -0.73 5.17 -14.31
C LEU A 85 -1.88 4.32 -13.78
N TYR A 86 -2.17 3.20 -14.44
CA TYR A 86 -3.21 2.27 -14.02
C TYR A 86 -2.88 1.62 -12.67
N CYS A 87 -1.65 1.14 -12.49
CA CYS A 87 -1.16 0.56 -11.24
C CYS A 87 -1.23 1.57 -10.08
N LEU A 88 -0.78 2.81 -10.28
CA LEU A 88 -0.87 3.85 -9.25
C LEU A 88 -2.33 4.16 -8.87
N SER A 89 -3.21 4.31 -9.86
CA SER A 89 -4.62 4.67 -9.62
C SER A 89 -5.36 3.56 -8.89
N MET A 90 -5.19 2.31 -9.33
CA MET A 90 -5.77 1.14 -8.67
C MET A 90 -5.23 0.99 -7.24
N PHE A 91 -3.94 1.20 -7.04
CA PHE A 91 -3.33 1.11 -5.73
C PHE A 91 -3.86 2.16 -4.76
N VAL A 92 -3.95 3.43 -5.19
CA VAL A 92 -4.54 4.53 -4.41
C VAL A 92 -5.99 4.19 -4.04
N ALA A 93 -6.78 3.69 -4.98
CA ALA A 93 -8.17 3.32 -4.75
C ALA A 93 -8.28 2.19 -3.70
N CYS A 94 -7.44 1.16 -3.80
CA CYS A 94 -7.37 0.07 -2.82
C CYS A 94 -6.96 0.57 -1.43
N LEU A 95 -5.94 1.42 -1.32
CA LEU A 95 -5.52 1.99 -0.04
C LEU A 95 -6.57 2.93 0.56
N ALA A 96 -7.22 3.75 -0.26
CA ALA A 96 -8.30 4.63 0.19
C ALA A 96 -9.47 3.81 0.73
N LEU A 97 -9.83 2.70 0.05
CA LEU A 97 -10.85 1.77 0.54
C LEU A 97 -10.42 1.12 1.85
N GLN A 98 -9.19 0.61 1.92
CA GLN A 98 -8.63 -0.04 3.10
C GLN A 98 -8.60 0.91 4.32
N GLY A 99 -8.15 2.15 4.13
CA GLY A 99 -8.11 3.14 5.19
C GLY A 99 -9.51 3.60 5.63
N ARG A 100 -10.49 3.64 4.72
CA ARG A 100 -11.90 3.87 5.11
C ARG A 100 -12.47 2.71 5.94
N LEU A 101 -12.05 1.47 5.66
CA LEU A 101 -12.43 0.30 6.45
C LEU A 101 -11.75 0.29 7.83
N GLU A 102 -10.47 0.65 7.89
CA GLU A 102 -9.71 0.77 9.13
C GLU A 102 -10.30 1.87 10.04
N ALA A 103 -10.69 3.02 9.48
CA ALA A 103 -11.39 4.08 10.21
C ALA A 103 -12.77 3.66 10.75
N ARG A 104 -13.37 2.59 10.22
CA ARG A 104 -14.66 2.05 10.66
C ARG A 104 -14.53 0.86 11.62
N SER A 105 -13.33 0.44 12.05
CA SER A 105 -13.10 -0.76 12.89
C SER A 105 -13.76 -2.03 12.30
N HIS A 106 -13.74 -2.19 10.98
CA HIS A 106 -14.27 -3.36 10.28
C HIS A 106 -13.13 -4.29 9.82
N ASN A 107 -13.36 -5.60 9.87
CA ASN A 107 -12.36 -6.61 9.49
C ASN A 107 -12.06 -6.52 7.99
N SER A 108 -10.77 -6.47 7.63
CA SER A 108 -10.27 -6.29 6.25
C SER A 108 -10.77 -7.32 5.23
N LEU A 109 -11.20 -8.51 5.68
CA LEU A 109 -11.62 -9.62 4.82
C LEU A 109 -13.12 -9.94 4.89
N LEU A 110 -13.81 -9.57 5.97
CA LEU A 110 -15.16 -10.10 6.26
C LEU A 110 -16.23 -9.03 6.37
N MET A 111 -15.88 -7.74 6.30
CA MET A 111 -16.82 -6.61 6.41
C MET A 111 -17.76 -6.71 7.63
N SER A 112 -17.34 -7.50 8.63
CA SER A 112 -18.00 -7.74 9.90
C SER A 112 -17.41 -6.77 10.92
N PRO A 113 -18.24 -6.16 11.79
CA PRO A 113 -17.75 -5.28 12.83
C PRO A 113 -16.81 -6.05 13.76
N VAL A 114 -15.57 -5.58 13.89
CA VAL A 114 -14.61 -6.17 14.83
C VAL A 114 -14.98 -5.69 16.22
N LYS A 115 -15.30 -6.63 17.11
CA LYS A 115 -15.30 -6.34 18.55
C LYS A 115 -13.87 -6.03 18.95
N ASP A 116 -13.59 -4.75 19.22
CA ASP A 116 -12.35 -4.24 19.78
C ASP A 116 -12.01 -4.93 21.12
N LEU A 117 -11.33 -6.07 21.07
CA LEU A 117 -10.73 -6.71 22.25
C LEU A 117 -9.37 -6.07 22.63
N ALA A 118 -8.81 -5.23 21.75
CA ALA A 118 -7.48 -4.65 21.90
C ALA A 118 -7.47 -3.18 22.34
N ARG A 119 -8.56 -2.65 22.95
CA ARG A 119 -8.46 -1.42 23.76
C ARG A 119 -7.94 -1.80 25.16
N PRO A 120 -6.67 -1.46 25.54
CA PRO A 120 -6.20 -1.69 26.90
C PRO A 120 -6.98 -0.87 27.95
N GLY A 121 -7.82 0.07 27.52
CA GLY A 121 -8.67 0.88 28.38
C GLY A 121 -9.78 0.11 29.11
N GLY A 122 -10.25 -1.02 28.57
CA GLY A 122 -11.27 -1.86 29.24
C GLY A 122 -10.71 -2.68 30.39
N HIS A 123 -9.50 -3.20 30.22
CA HIS A 123 -8.81 -4.02 31.21
C HIS A 123 -8.38 -3.17 32.42
N ARG A 124 -7.91 -1.94 32.19
CA ARG A 124 -7.57 -1.00 33.28
C ARG A 124 -8.79 -0.62 34.12
N LYS A 125 -9.96 -0.41 33.52
CA LYS A 125 -11.21 -0.12 34.26
C LYS A 125 -11.70 -1.33 35.06
N ARG A 126 -11.58 -2.55 34.51
CA ARG A 126 -11.91 -3.78 35.24
C ARG A 126 -10.97 -4.06 36.40
N LEU A 127 -9.67 -3.87 36.21
CA LEU A 127 -8.67 -4.02 37.28
C LEU A 127 -8.83 -2.93 38.35
N GLN A 128 -9.12 -1.69 37.96
CA GLN A 128 -9.38 -0.60 38.91
C GLN A 128 -10.63 -0.88 39.73
N LYS A 129 -11.71 -1.40 39.12
CA LYS A 129 -12.91 -1.84 39.84
C LYS A 129 -12.60 -3.01 40.80
N TYR A 130 -11.81 -4.00 40.37
CA TYR A 130 -11.39 -5.12 41.21
C TYR A 130 -10.54 -4.66 42.42
N GLN A 131 -9.70 -3.64 42.24
CA GLN A 131 -8.88 -3.09 43.31
C GLN A 131 -9.71 -2.27 44.30
N PHE A 132 -10.66 -1.44 43.82
CA PHE A 132 -11.59 -0.72 44.68
C PHE A 132 -12.50 -1.66 45.47
N ASP A 133 -13.02 -2.72 44.84
CA ASP A 133 -13.89 -3.70 45.48
C ASP A 133 -13.12 -4.51 46.55
N ASN A 134 -11.84 -4.84 46.32
CA ASN A 134 -11.01 -5.53 47.33
C ASN A 134 -10.66 -4.64 48.52
N VAL A 135 -10.35 -3.35 48.31
CA VAL A 135 -10.04 -2.41 49.40
C VAL A 135 -11.25 -2.18 50.30
N GLN A 136 -12.46 -2.06 49.71
CA GLN A 136 -13.71 -1.95 50.49
C GLN A 136 -14.02 -3.22 51.29
N LYS A 137 -13.65 -4.40 50.76
CA LYS A 137 -13.84 -5.69 51.44
C LYS A 137 -12.90 -5.86 52.63
N PHE A 138 -11.67 -5.36 52.53
CA PHE A 138 -10.69 -5.37 53.62
C PHE A 138 -11.03 -4.36 54.74
N SER A 139 -11.68 -3.25 54.42
CA SER A 139 -12.13 -2.26 55.41
C SER A 139 -13.42 -2.65 56.16
N ARG A 140 -14.09 -3.75 55.79
CA ARG A 140 -15.35 -4.22 56.39
C ARG A 140 -15.22 -5.52 57.18
N THR A 141 -14.02 -6.09 57.30
CA THR A 141 -13.76 -7.20 58.21
C THR A 141 -13.47 -6.65 59.62
N PRO A 142 -14.21 -7.07 60.66
CA PRO A 142 -14.05 -6.60 62.04
C PRO A 142 -12.75 -7.07 62.70
#